data_AF-A0A941PGR9-F1
#
_entry.id   AF-A0A941PGR9-F1
#
_cell.length_a   1.000
_cell.length_b   1.000
_cell.length_c   1.000
_cell.angle_alpha   90.00
_cell.angle_beta   90.00
_cell.angle_gamma   90.00
#
_symmetry.space_group_name_H-M   'P 1'
#
loop_
_entity.id
_entity.type
_entity.pdbx_description
1 polymer ?
#
loop_
_entity_poly.entity_id
_entity_poly.type
_entity_poly.pdbx_seq_one_letter_code
_entity_poly.pdbx_strand_id
1 'polypeptide(L)' 'MQTIDKNYVSKIDIQLAEFDAVHDKTASQIAQINKYKRIFLLRDKKNPLKPKKDKKIWEEF' A
#
# COMPACT_ATOMS: atom_id res chain seq x y z
N MET A 1 18.17 -21.45 26.53
CA MET A 1 17.41 -20.96 25.37
C MET A 1 16.62 -19.75 25.85
N GLN A 2 16.96 -18.54 25.43
CA GLN A 2 16.25 -17.34 25.90
C GLN A 2 14.87 -17.29 25.25
N THR A 3 13.84 -17.11 26.08
CA THR A 3 12.45 -16.98 25.65
C THR A 3 12.28 -15.56 25.10
N ILE A 4 12.16 -15.44 23.78
CA ILE A 4 11.89 -14.16 23.11
C ILE A 4 10.39 -13.95 23.07
N ASP A 5 9.93 -12.78 23.47
CA ASP A 5 8.55 -12.36 23.27
C ASP A 5 8.31 -12.04 21.79
N LYS A 6 7.49 -12.86 21.13
CA LYS A 6 7.14 -12.72 19.71
C LYS A 6 6.12 -11.60 19.46
N ASN A 7 5.46 -11.14 20.52
CA ASN A 7 4.42 -10.10 20.46
C ASN A 7 4.91 -8.79 21.06
N TYR A 8 6.22 -8.66 21.30
CA TYR A 8 6.79 -7.42 21.80
C TYR A 8 6.49 -6.27 20.83
N VAL A 9 5.86 -5.23 21.35
CA VAL A 9 5.64 -3.96 20.64
C VAL A 9 6.52 -2.92 21.32
N SER A 10 7.32 -2.19 20.54
CA SER A 10 8.21 -1.20 21.13
C SER A 10 7.41 -0.02 21.66
N LYS A 11 7.95 0.66 22.68
CA LYS A 11 7.35 1.90 23.19
C LYS A 11 7.19 2.97 22.11
N ILE A 12 8.09 2.98 21.13
CA ILE A 12 8.05 3.90 19.99
C ILE A 12 6.82 3.60 19.13
N ASP A 13 6.55 2.34 18.82
CA ASP A 13 5.38 1.95 18.02
C ASP A 13 4.07 2.36 18.70
N ILE A 14 3.99 2.19 20.03
CA ILE A 14 2.84 2.64 20.83
C ILE A 14 2.67 4.16 20.72
N GLN A 15 3.73 4.92 20.92
CA GLN A 15 3.70 6.38 20.86
C GLN A 15 3.33 6.91 19.46
N LEU A 16 3.83 6.29 18.40
CA LEU A 16 3.43 6.65 17.04
C LEU A 16 1.94 6.36 16.79
N ALA A 17 1.43 5.22 17.25
CA ALA A 17 0.02 4.88 17.10
C ALA A 17 -0.89 5.85 17.87
N GLU A 18 -0.51 6.23 19.09
CA GLU A 18 -1.22 7.23 19.89
C GLU A 18 -1.23 8.61 19.21
N PHE A 19 -0.07 9.05 18.70
CA PHE A 19 0.05 10.30 17.97
C PHE A 19 -0.87 10.32 16.74
N ASP A 20 -0.84 9.27 15.94
CA ASP A 20 -1.68 9.16 14.72
C ASP A 20 -3.19 9.10 15.01
N ALA A 21 -3.59 8.71 16.23
CA ALA A 21 -4.98 8.64 16.66
C ALA A 21 -5.52 9.99 17.19
N VAL A 22 -4.65 10.81 17.77
CA VAL A 22 -5.03 12.11 18.38
C VAL A 22 -4.87 13.26 17.40
N HIS A 23 -3.99 13.13 16.40
CA HIS A 23 -3.70 14.18 15.44
C HIS A 23 -4.32 13.92 14.07
N ASP A 24 -5.04 14.92 13.56
CA ASP A 24 -5.59 14.89 12.20
C ASP A 24 -4.49 14.89 11.14
N LYS A 25 -4.77 14.18 10.05
CA LYS A 25 -3.86 14.10 8.90
C LYS A 25 -3.94 15.39 8.08
N THR A 26 -2.79 15.90 7.68
CA THR A 26 -2.71 17.07 6.80
C THR A 26 -3.19 16.73 5.40
N ALA A 27 -3.52 17.76 4.61
CA ALA A 27 -3.94 17.58 3.22
C ALA A 27 -2.88 16.84 2.37
N SER A 28 -1.58 17.11 2.59
CA SER A 28 -0.50 16.44 1.88
C SER A 28 -0.38 14.96 2.27
N GLN A 29 -0.55 14.64 3.56
CA GLN A 29 -0.57 13.25 4.04
C GLN A 29 -1.76 12.48 3.46
N ILE A 30 -2.95 13.09 3.41
CA ILE A 30 -4.14 12.48 2.80
C ILE A 30 -3.90 12.23 1.30
N ALA A 31 -3.32 13.17 0.57
CA ALA A 31 -2.99 13.01 -0.84
C ALA A 31 -2.02 11.82 -1.06
N GLN A 32 -1.02 11.67 -0.19
CA GLN A 32 -0.08 10.56 -0.23
C GLN A 32 -0.74 9.21 0.07
N ILE A 33 -1.62 9.15 1.07
CA ILE A 33 -2.41 7.95 1.38
C ILE A 33 -3.24 7.53 0.17
N ASN A 34 -3.93 8.48 -0.47
CA ASN A 34 -4.76 8.21 -1.63
C ASN A 34 -3.95 7.72 -2.83
N LYS A 35 -2.75 8.30 -3.07
CA LYS A 35 -1.82 7.84 -4.10
C LYS A 35 -1.45 6.38 -3.90
N TYR A 36 -1.02 5.99 -2.70
CA TYR A 36 -0.59 4.61 -2.45
C TYR A 36 -1.77 3.62 -2.44
N LYS A 37 -2.94 4.01 -1.92
CA LYS A 37 -4.17 3.21 -2.06
C LYS A 37 -4.48 2.88 -3.52
N ARG A 38 -4.36 3.87 -4.42
CA ARG A 38 -4.55 3.67 -5.86
C ARG A 38 -3.51 2.72 -6.45
N ILE A 39 -2.23 2.88 -6.11
CA ILE A 39 -1.15 2.01 -6.59
C ILE A 39 -1.40 0.55 -6.16
N PHE A 40 -1.72 0.31 -4.88
CA PHE A 40 -2.00 -1.03 -4.38
C PHE A 40 -3.23 -1.64 -5.04
N LEU A 41 -4.30 -0.85 -5.24
CA LEU A 41 -5.47 -1.31 -5.95
C LEU A 41 -5.15 -1.73 -7.38
N LEU A 42 -4.30 -0.99 -8.10
CA LEU A 42 -3.88 -1.33 -9.46
C LEU A 42 -2.92 -2.53 -9.51
N ARG A 43 -2.09 -2.72 -8.49
CA ARG A 43 -1.20 -3.88 -8.35
C ARG A 43 -2.01 -5.16 -8.08
N ASP A 44 -2.91 -5.09 -7.10
CA ASP A 44 -3.61 -6.26 -6.55
C ASP A 44 -4.80 -6.65 -7.40
N LYS A 45 -5.52 -5.68 -7.97
CA LYS A 45 -6.56 -5.96 -8.96
C LYS A 45 -5.90 -6.12 -10.31
N LYS A 46 -5.65 -7.37 -10.70
CA LYS A 46 -5.27 -7.76 -12.07
C LYS A 46 -6.25 -7.06 -13.02
N ASN A 47 -5.78 -6.06 -13.74
CA ASN A 47 -6.62 -5.23 -14.59
C ASN A 47 -7.37 -6.13 -15.60
N PRO A 48 -8.71 -6.28 -15.55
CA PRO A 48 -9.44 -6.98 -16.60
C PRO A 48 -9.39 -6.19 -17.92
N LEU A 49 -8.96 -4.93 -17.89
CA LEU A 49 -8.50 -4.19 -19.07
C LEU A 49 -7.10 -4.70 -19.48
N LYS A 50 -6.97 -6.00 -19.74
CA LYS A 50 -6.20 -6.34 -20.95
C LYS A 50 -6.95 -5.62 -22.06
N PRO A 51 -6.30 -4.82 -22.93
CA PRO A 51 -6.93 -4.57 -24.22
C PRO A 51 -7.36 -5.95 -24.73
N LYS A 52 -8.62 -6.06 -25.17
CA LYS A 52 -9.06 -7.21 -25.96
C LYS A 52 -7.91 -7.52 -26.92
N LYS A 53 -7.57 -8.80 -27.05
CA LYS A 53 -6.52 -9.29 -27.95
C LYS A 53 -6.68 -8.70 -29.34
N ASP A 54 -6.17 -7.50 -29.57
CA ASP A 54 -5.85 -7.00 -30.89
C ASP A 54 -4.50 -7.63 -31.17
N LYS A 55 -4.62 -8.91 -31.55
CA LYS A 55 -3.68 -9.64 -32.37
C LYS A 55 -3.13 -8.64 -33.40
N LYS A 56 -1.83 -8.35 -33.37
CA LYS A 56 -1.03 -7.87 -34.53
C LYS A 56 0.37 -7.29 -34.23
N ILE A 57 0.84 -7.26 -32.98
CA ILE A 57 2.22 -6.74 -32.75
C ILE A 57 3.30 -7.66 -33.36
N TRP A 58 2.99 -8.94 -33.59
CA TRP A 58 3.93 -9.95 -34.08
C TRP A 58 3.69 -10.40 -35.53
N GLU A 59 2.81 -9.73 -36.30
CA GLU A 59 2.59 -10.10 -37.71
C GLU A 59 3.52 -9.35 -38.68
N GLU A 60 4.42 -8.48 -38.19
CA GLU A 60 5.29 -7.62 -39.04
C GLU A 60 6.81 -7.82 -38.80
N PHE A 61 7.24 -8.96 -38.23
CA PHE A 61 8.65 -9.36 -38.17
C PHE A 61 8.90 -10.69 -38.87
#